data_AF-E2NFJ3-F1
#
_entry.id   AF-E2NFJ3-F1
#
_cell.length_a   1.000
_cell.length_b   1.000
_cell.length_c   1.000
_cell.angle_alpha   90.00
_cell.angle_beta   90.00
_cell.angle_gamma   90.00
#
_symmetry.space_group_name_H-M   'P 1'
#
loop_
_entity.id
_entity.type
_entity.pdbx_description
1 polymer ?
#
loop_
_entity_poly.entity_id
_entity_poly.type
_entity_poly.pdbx_seq_one_letter_code
_entity_poly.pdbx_strand_id
1 'polypeptide(L)'
;MKRIVYFVLFVFFASSCFRNSDVEKSQNHSTNIIDVKESVKEIIIDTPLIGGWARPFIVNDYLLISDSQSEEKLISIFDKNNFSYLMGVGDAGEGPNEITNMGVIVPDEVHHRFLYLIMEN
;
A
#
# COMPACT_ATOMS: atom_id res chain seq x y z
N MET A 1 -53.65 -3.23 35.39
CA MET A 1 -52.87 -4.04 34.44
C MET A 1 -52.13 -3.22 33.39
N LYS A 2 -52.77 -2.26 32.69
CA LYS A 2 -52.10 -1.42 31.66
C LYS A 2 -50.84 -0.68 32.13
N ARG A 3 -50.85 -0.09 33.34
CA ARG A 3 -49.68 0.61 33.93
C ARG A 3 -48.46 -0.27 34.16
N ILE A 4 -48.67 -1.54 34.48
CA ILE A 4 -47.58 -2.51 34.70
C ILE A 4 -46.95 -2.89 33.35
N VAL A 5 -47.78 -3.06 32.31
CA VAL A 5 -47.30 -3.32 30.94
C VAL A 5 -46.42 -2.18 30.42
N TYR A 6 -46.82 -0.92 30.66
CA TYR A 6 -46.00 0.24 30.29
C TYR A 6 -44.68 0.31 31.07
N PHE A 7 -44.69 -0.09 32.35
CA PHE A 7 -43.47 -0.11 33.16
C PHE A 7 -42.49 -1.19 32.70
N VAL A 8 -42.99 -2.37 32.34
CA VAL A 8 -42.17 -3.46 31.79
C VAL A 8 -41.61 -3.09 30.41
N LEU A 9 -42.40 -2.44 29.55
CA LEU A 9 -41.91 -1.94 28.26
C LEU A 9 -40.79 -0.91 28.45
N PHE A 10 -40.96 0.02 29.39
CA PHE A 10 -39.98 1.07 29.67
C PHE A 10 -38.64 0.49 30.13
N VAL A 11 -38.66 -0.54 30.99
CA VAL A 11 -37.45 -1.23 31.45
C VAL A 11 -36.78 -2.00 30.30
N PHE A 12 -37.55 -2.62 29.40
CA PHE A 12 -37.02 -3.34 28.23
C PHE A 12 -36.34 -2.41 27.21
N PHE A 13 -36.90 -1.21 26.98
CA PHE A 13 -36.28 -0.20 26.11
C PHE A 13 -35.07 0.47 26.77
N ALA A 14 -35.04 0.59 28.10
CA ALA A 14 -33.94 1.18 28.84
C ALA A 14 -32.73 0.25 29.04
N SER A 15 -32.89 -1.06 28.81
CA SER A 15 -31.80 -2.06 28.98
C SER A 15 -30.94 -2.31 27.74
N SER A 16 -31.23 -1.67 26.59
CA SER A 16 -30.45 -1.82 25.35
C SER A 16 -29.30 -0.82 25.26
N CYS A 17 -28.39 -0.86 26.22
CA CYS A 17 -27.04 -0.29 26.08
C CYS A 17 -26.03 -1.41 26.36
N PHE A 18 -25.85 -2.32 25.40
CA PHE A 18 -24.67 -3.16 25.39
C PHE A 18 -23.46 -2.27 25.10
N ARG A 19 -22.59 -2.18 26.10
CA ARG A 19 -21.30 -1.49 26.04
C ARG A 19 -20.39 -2.32 25.13
N ASN A 20 -20.32 -1.95 23.86
CA ASN A 20 -19.21 -2.41 23.02
C ASN A 20 -17.95 -1.82 23.64
N SER A 21 -16.99 -2.69 23.95
CA SER A 21 -15.75 -2.34 24.63
C SER A 21 -15.13 -1.08 24.03
N ASP A 22 -14.90 -0.07 24.87
CA ASP A 22 -14.04 1.09 24.61
C ASP A 22 -12.58 0.64 24.46
N VAL A 23 -12.30 -0.11 23.41
CA VAL A 23 -11.02 0.01 22.75
C VAL A 23 -11.33 0.74 21.46
N GLU A 24 -11.56 2.05 21.58
CA GLU A 24 -11.16 2.91 20.47
C GLU A 24 -9.74 2.47 20.11
N LYS A 25 -9.52 2.12 18.85
CA LYS A 25 -8.15 2.01 18.33
C LYS A 25 -7.59 3.43 18.31
N SER A 26 -7.29 3.97 19.49
CA SER A 26 -6.40 5.09 19.64
C SER A 26 -5.05 4.56 19.20
N GLN A 27 -4.70 4.80 17.94
CA GLN A 27 -3.30 4.81 17.58
C GLN A 27 -2.70 5.90 18.46
N ASN A 28 -1.94 5.50 19.49
CA ASN A 28 -1.08 6.42 20.22
C ASN A 28 -0.27 7.14 19.15
N HIS A 29 -0.69 8.35 18.77
CA HIS A 29 0.03 9.19 17.85
C HIS A 29 1.25 9.65 18.65
N SER A 30 2.25 8.79 18.59
CA SER A 30 3.39 8.66 19.48
C SER A 30 4.01 10.02 19.82
N THR A 31 4.25 10.24 21.10
CA THR A 31 5.06 11.35 21.65
C THR A 31 6.52 11.35 21.18
N ASN A 32 6.96 10.34 20.41
CA ASN A 32 8.26 10.32 19.73
C ASN A 32 8.12 10.80 18.28
N ILE A 33 7.91 12.10 18.10
CA ILE A 33 8.09 12.75 16.80
C ILE A 33 9.58 12.94 16.59
N ILE A 34 10.15 12.23 15.60
CA ILE A 34 11.54 12.40 15.17
C ILE A 34 11.57 13.31 13.94
N ASP A 35 12.40 14.36 13.97
CA ASP A 35 12.65 15.15 12.77
C ASP A 35 13.63 14.39 11.87
N VAL A 36 13.15 14.01 10.68
CA VAL A 36 13.92 13.29 9.67
C VAL A 36 14.31 14.17 8.49
N LYS A 37 14.01 15.48 8.51
CA LYS A 37 14.25 16.38 7.38
C LYS A 37 15.70 16.35 6.90
N GLU A 38 16.66 16.36 7.83
CA GLU A 38 18.10 16.30 7.52
C GLU A 38 18.57 14.91 7.09
N SER A 39 17.77 13.87 7.37
CA SER A 39 18.06 12.49 6.97
C SER A 39 17.51 12.14 5.58
N VAL A 40 16.62 12.97 5.02
CA VAL A 40 16.10 12.79 3.67
C VAL A 40 17.20 13.14 2.66
N LYS A 41 17.50 12.19 1.78
CA LYS A 41 18.42 12.37 0.67
C LYS A 41 17.68 12.21 -0.64
N GLU A 42 17.95 13.11 -1.57
CA GLU A 42 17.51 12.98 -2.95
C GLU A 42 18.27 11.83 -3.63
N ILE A 43 17.54 11.02 -4.38
CA ILE A 43 18.10 9.97 -5.22
C ILE A 43 18.09 10.52 -6.65
N ILE A 44 19.27 10.68 -7.24
CA ILE A 44 19.41 11.16 -8.62
C ILE A 44 19.35 9.95 -9.55
N ILE A 45 18.31 9.91 -10.40
CA ILE A 45 18.10 8.87 -11.41
C ILE A 45 17.98 9.56 -12.76
N ASP A 46 18.96 9.37 -13.64
CA ASP A 46 18.94 9.94 -14.99
C ASP A 46 18.11 9.06 -15.95
N THR A 47 18.28 7.74 -15.86
CA THR A 47 17.56 6.75 -16.67
C THR A 47 17.27 5.48 -15.85
N PRO A 48 16.09 4.87 -16.01
CA PRO A 48 14.94 5.30 -16.83
C PRO A 48 14.21 6.51 -16.23
N LEU A 49 13.44 7.22 -17.05
CA LEU A 49 12.56 8.28 -16.58
C LEU A 49 11.47 7.67 -15.69
N ILE A 50 11.16 8.33 -14.57
CA ILE A 50 10.17 7.87 -13.60
C ILE A 50 8.99 8.84 -13.61
N GLY A 51 7.80 8.31 -13.87
CA GLY A 51 6.53 9.03 -13.85
C GLY A 51 6.17 9.52 -12.44
N GLY A 52 5.45 10.64 -12.38
CA GLY A 52 5.07 11.26 -11.10
C GLY A 52 4.11 10.44 -10.22
N TRP A 53 3.53 9.37 -10.77
CA TRP A 53 2.63 8.46 -10.06
C TRP A 53 3.26 7.10 -9.76
N ALA A 54 4.57 6.96 -10.02
CA ALA A 54 5.30 5.75 -9.75
C ALA A 54 5.33 5.43 -8.25
N ARG A 55 5.36 4.14 -7.92
CA ARG A 55 5.32 3.64 -6.55
C ARG A 55 6.58 2.85 -6.21
N PRO A 56 7.32 3.23 -5.16
CA PRO A 56 8.48 2.47 -4.71
C PRO A 56 8.08 1.27 -3.84
N PHE A 57 8.79 0.16 -4.01
CA PHE A 57 8.72 -1.03 -3.16
C PHE A 57 10.14 -1.52 -2.86
N ILE A 58 10.38 -1.97 -1.64
CA ILE A 58 11.65 -2.62 -1.28
C ILE A 58 11.41 -4.13 -1.27
N VAL A 59 12.29 -4.87 -1.96
CA VAL A 59 12.31 -6.34 -1.93
C VAL A 59 13.74 -6.78 -1.74
N ASN A 60 14.05 -7.24 -0.53
CA ASN A 60 15.41 -7.62 -0.12
C ASN A 60 16.42 -6.50 -0.39
N ASP A 61 17.32 -6.70 -1.35
CA ASP A 61 18.39 -5.77 -1.73
C ASP A 61 18.03 -4.87 -2.93
N TYR A 62 16.76 -4.89 -3.35
CA TYR A 62 16.29 -4.18 -4.51
C TYR A 62 15.24 -3.12 -4.16
N LEU A 63 15.32 -1.98 -4.85
CA LEU A 63 14.28 -0.98 -4.95
C LEU A 63 13.55 -1.20 -6.29
N LEU A 64 12.27 -1.54 -6.22
CA LEU A 64 11.38 -1.63 -7.36
C LEU A 64 10.61 -0.31 -7.49
N ILE A 65 10.56 0.26 -8.68
CA ILE A 65 9.71 1.39 -9.03
C ILE A 65 8.66 0.89 -10.00
N SER A 66 7.42 0.78 -9.55
CA SER A 66 6.26 0.48 -10.39
C SER A 66 5.79 1.77 -11.03
N ASP A 67 5.84 1.85 -12.35
CA ASP A 67 5.40 3.02 -13.11
C ASP A 67 4.47 2.58 -14.24
N SER A 68 3.16 2.75 -13.99
CA SER A 68 2.13 2.41 -14.97
C SER A 68 2.09 3.39 -16.17
N GLN A 69 2.87 4.47 -16.15
CA GLN A 69 2.97 5.45 -17.25
C GLN A 69 4.22 5.24 -18.11
N SER A 70 5.09 4.31 -17.73
CA SER A 70 6.27 3.96 -18.52
C SER A 70 5.86 3.30 -19.84
N GLU A 71 6.50 3.71 -20.94
CA GLU A 71 6.13 3.27 -22.30
C GLU A 71 6.60 1.85 -22.63
N GLU A 72 7.74 1.42 -22.09
CA GLU A 72 8.35 0.12 -22.42
C GLU A 72 8.29 -0.86 -21.25
N LYS A 73 8.85 -0.47 -20.09
CA LYS A 73 9.00 -1.32 -18.91
C LYS A 73 8.31 -0.71 -17.72
N LEU A 74 7.26 -1.37 -17.25
CA LEU A 74 6.38 -0.87 -16.20
C LEU A 74 6.97 -1.01 -14.78
N ILE A 75 8.05 -1.79 -14.61
CA ILE A 75 8.75 -1.95 -13.34
C ILE A 75 10.23 -1.77 -13.56
N SER A 76 10.82 -0.76 -12.90
CA SER A 76 12.26 -0.53 -12.90
C SER A 76 12.88 -1.08 -11.62
N ILE A 77 13.97 -1.85 -11.74
CA ILE A 77 14.67 -2.49 -10.64
C ILE A 77 16.01 -1.79 -10.43
N PHE A 78 16.26 -1.37 -9.20
CA PHE A 78 17.48 -0.71 -8.75
C PHE A 78 18.11 -1.48 -7.59
N ASP A 79 19.42 -1.39 -7.42
CA ASP A 79 20.10 -1.79 -6.18
C ASP A 79 19.71 -0.81 -5.06
N LYS A 80 19.23 -1.30 -3.91
CA LYS A 80 18.73 -0.42 -2.83
C LYS A 80 19.83 0.40 -2.14
N ASN A 81 21.08 -0.06 -2.21
CA ASN A 81 22.19 0.51 -1.43
C ASN A 81 22.86 1.65 -2.19
N ASN A 82 22.95 1.54 -3.51
CA ASN A 82 23.60 2.55 -4.36
C ASN A 82 22.66 3.16 -5.42
N PHE A 83 21.41 2.70 -5.51
CA PHE A 83 20.39 3.18 -6.46
C PHE A 83 20.78 3.07 -7.93
N SER A 84 21.74 2.20 -8.25
CA SER A 84 22.09 1.92 -9.65
C SER A 84 20.96 1.14 -10.32
N TYR A 85 20.64 1.53 -11.56
CA TYR A 85 19.65 0.83 -12.37
C TYR A 85 20.19 -0.53 -12.79
N LEU A 86 19.39 -1.57 -12.56
CA LEU A 86 19.75 -2.95 -12.89
C LEU A 86 19.05 -3.39 -14.17
N MET A 87 17.72 -3.31 -14.19
CA MET A 87 16.91 -3.71 -15.35
C MET A 87 15.45 -3.25 -15.22
N GLY A 88 14.72 -3.30 -16.34
CA GLY A 88 13.28 -3.08 -16.40
C GLY A 88 12.54 -4.37 -16.78
N VAL A 89 11.38 -4.59 -16.17
CA VAL A 89 10.52 -5.77 -16.41
C VAL A 89 9.05 -5.34 -16.55
N GLY A 90 8.22 -6.25 -17.07
CA GLY A 90 6.82 -5.98 -17.36
C GLY A 90 6.70 -5.14 -18.63
N ASP A 91 6.79 -5.81 -19.79
CA ASP A 91 6.57 -5.19 -21.09
C ASP A 91 5.18 -4.59 -21.17
N ALA A 92 5.09 -3.30 -21.49
CA ALA A 92 3.82 -2.63 -21.72
C ALA A 92 3.26 -2.99 -23.10
N GLY A 93 1.96 -3.29 -23.17
CA GLY A 93 1.28 -3.57 -24.43
C GLY A 93 0.10 -4.54 -24.31
N GLU A 94 -0.40 -5.00 -25.45
CA GLU A 94 -1.56 -5.90 -25.58
C GLU A 94 -1.15 -7.29 -26.15
N GLY A 95 0.12 -7.47 -26.47
CA GLY A 95 0.68 -8.70 -27.01
C GLY A 95 0.77 -9.83 -25.99
N PRO A 96 1.08 -11.05 -26.45
CA PRO A 96 1.29 -12.18 -25.55
C PRO A 96 2.40 -11.89 -24.54
N ASN A 97 2.07 -12.01 -23.25
CA ASN A 97 2.95 -11.72 -22.10
C ASN A 97 3.24 -10.22 -21.85
N GLU A 98 2.52 -9.32 -22.50
CA GLU A 98 2.56 -7.88 -22.22
C GLU A 98 1.47 -7.48 -21.22
N ILE A 99 1.62 -6.32 -20.59
CA ILE A 99 0.73 -5.80 -19.56
C ILE A 99 0.10 -4.51 -20.08
N THR A 100 -1.22 -4.55 -20.28
CA THR A 100 -1.98 -3.36 -20.70
C THR A 100 -2.32 -2.46 -19.52
N ASN A 101 -2.58 -3.05 -18.35
CA ASN A 101 -2.92 -2.33 -17.14
C ASN A 101 -2.25 -2.97 -15.91
N MET A 102 -1.29 -2.25 -15.33
CA MET A 102 -0.57 -2.68 -14.14
C MET A 102 -1.36 -2.39 -12.86
N GLY A 103 -1.67 -3.44 -12.12
CA GLY A 103 -2.18 -3.33 -10.75
C GLY A 103 -1.07 -3.14 -9.72
N VAL A 104 -1.35 -3.55 -8.48
CA VAL A 104 -0.42 -3.40 -7.36
C VAL A 104 0.67 -4.49 -7.41
N ILE A 105 1.91 -4.10 -7.10
CA ILE A 105 3.00 -5.03 -6.80
C ILE A 105 2.87 -5.51 -5.35
N VAL A 106 2.95 -6.82 -5.16
CA VAL A 106 2.99 -7.48 -3.85
C VAL A 106 4.37 -8.12 -3.65
N PRO A 107 5.22 -7.54 -2.81
CA PRO A 107 6.47 -8.15 -2.35
C PRO A 107 6.25 -9.50 -1.66
N ASP A 108 7.08 -10.49 -1.99
CA ASP A 108 7.21 -11.75 -1.27
C ASP A 108 8.69 -11.91 -0.86
N GLU A 109 9.01 -11.33 0.30
CA GLU A 109 10.37 -11.30 0.82
C GLU A 109 10.92 -12.70 1.10
N VAL A 110 10.08 -13.62 1.56
CA VAL A 110 10.44 -14.99 1.94
C VAL A 110 10.97 -15.77 0.73
N HIS A 111 10.35 -15.59 -0.44
CA HIS A 111 10.73 -16.29 -1.66
C HIS A 111 11.56 -15.42 -2.61
N HIS A 112 12.01 -14.25 -2.15
CA HIS A 112 12.78 -13.29 -2.94
C HIS A 112 12.15 -12.95 -4.30
N ARG A 113 10.83 -12.78 -4.33
CA ARG A 113 10.07 -12.47 -5.55
C ARG A 113 9.07 -11.35 -5.31
N PHE A 114 8.49 -10.86 -6.38
CA PHE A 114 7.32 -9.99 -6.32
C PHE A 114 6.28 -10.51 -7.31
N LEU A 115 5.02 -10.32 -6.95
CA LEU A 115 3.88 -10.63 -7.80
C LEU A 115 3.27 -9.30 -8.25
N TYR A 116 2.80 -9.22 -9.48
CA TYR A 116 2.01 -8.09 -9.95
C TYR A 116 0.62 -8.58 -10.31
N LEU A 117 -0.39 -7.80 -9.94
CA LEU A 117 -1.77 -8.08 -10.33
C LEU A 117 -2.01 -7.49 -11.72
N ILE A 118 -2.48 -8.32 -12.65
CA ILE A 118 -3.03 -7.85 -13.92
C ILE A 118 -4.50 -7.55 -13.67
N MET A 119 -4.93 -6.31 -13.92
CA MET A 119 -6.35 -5.98 -13.88
C MET A 119 -6.95 -6.28 -15.26
N GLU A 120 -7.75 -7.35 -15.34
CA GLU A 120 -8.60 -7.60 -16.49
C GLU A 120 -9.79 -6.63 -16.44
N ASN A 121 -10.19 -6.11 -17.62
CA ASN A 121 -11.32 -5.19 -17.78
C ASN A 121 -12.59 -5.94 -18.19
#